data_AF-A0A1B1B1D4-F1
#
_entry.id   AF-A0A1B1B1D4-F1
#
_cell.length_a   1.000
_cell.length_b   1.000
_cell.length_c   1.000
_cell.angle_alpha   90.00
_cell.angle_beta   90.00
_cell.angle_gamma   90.00
#
_symmetry.space_group_name_H-M   'P 1'
#
loop_
_entity.id
_entity.type
_entity.pdbx_description
1 polymer ?
#
loop_
_entity_poly.entity_id
_entity_poly.type
_entity_poly.pdbx_seq_one_letter_code
_entity_poly.pdbx_strand_id
1 'polypeptide(L)'
;MVIDGYEGPLVAGEGLLDLPGFWAACLLELCGGDEERGAPGPGWFGADRCDVDAALEALSDEERWPAFRVPFAYGHTPVVVGRNHPEDAGTDCFVVHPEWDRHGFLATLDGHHACPGLARRELTHIAGARPAQGISREHGDRPAGALRAWAAA
;
A
#
# COMPACT_ATOMS: atom_id res chain seq x y z
N MET A 1 -14.44 6.08 6.41
CA MET A 1 -13.94 6.00 5.03
C MET A 1 -14.91 5.15 4.23
N VAL A 2 -15.29 5.54 3.01
CA VAL A 2 -16.25 4.78 2.19
C VAL A 2 -15.65 4.55 0.81
N ILE A 3 -15.59 3.30 0.38
CA ILE A 3 -15.34 2.89 -1.01
C ILE A 3 -16.64 2.26 -1.45
N ASP A 4 -17.34 2.87 -2.40
CA ASP A 4 -18.68 2.41 -2.79
C ASP A 4 -18.64 0.95 -3.27
N GLY A 5 -19.47 0.12 -2.65
CA GLY A 5 -19.55 -1.32 -2.92
C GLY A 5 -18.48 -2.17 -2.25
N TYR A 6 -17.67 -1.62 -1.34
CA TYR A 6 -16.70 -2.38 -0.53
C TYR A 6 -17.10 -2.34 0.95
N GLU A 7 -17.27 -3.51 1.56
CA GLU A 7 -17.71 -3.66 2.94
C GLU A 7 -16.52 -4.02 3.85
N GLY A 8 -16.42 -3.38 5.01
CA GLY A 8 -15.38 -3.66 6.01
C GLY A 8 -15.15 -2.47 6.96
N PRO A 9 -14.42 -2.67 8.07
CA PRO A 9 -14.08 -1.62 9.03
C PRO A 9 -12.94 -0.73 8.52
N LEU A 10 -13.21 -0.06 7.40
CA LEU A 10 -12.27 0.76 6.64
C LEU A 10 -11.79 1.98 7.45
N VAL A 11 -10.48 2.05 7.70
CA VAL A 11 -9.80 3.20 8.35
C VAL A 11 -8.70 3.80 7.47
N ALA A 12 -8.41 5.09 7.64
CA ALA A 12 -7.31 5.75 6.93
C ALA A 12 -5.96 5.14 7.36
N GLY A 13 -5.20 4.60 6.41
CA GLY A 13 -3.93 3.92 6.65
C GLY A 13 -2.71 4.83 6.60
N GLU A 14 -2.84 6.07 6.13
CA GLU A 14 -1.70 6.95 5.81
C GLU A 14 -0.75 7.18 7.01
N GLY A 15 -1.25 7.17 8.24
CA GLY A 15 -0.39 7.28 9.44
C GLY A 15 0.50 6.06 9.69
N LEU A 16 0.16 4.89 9.14
CA LEU A 16 0.99 3.68 9.23
C LEU A 16 2.24 3.79 8.35
N LEU A 17 2.24 4.66 7.33
CA LEU A 17 3.40 4.89 6.44
C LEU A 17 4.62 5.43 7.20
N ASP A 18 4.39 6.06 8.36
CA ASP A 18 5.43 6.62 9.22
C ASP A 18 6.05 5.59 10.18
N LEU A 19 5.50 4.37 10.26
CA LEU A 19 6.09 3.31 11.09
C LEU A 19 7.42 2.86 10.48
N PRO A 20 8.52 2.79 11.26
CA PRO A 20 9.84 2.45 10.72
C PRO A 20 9.90 1.10 10.00
N GLY A 21 9.09 0.13 10.43
CA GLY A 21 9.00 -1.20 9.83
C GLY A 21 7.99 -1.34 8.69
N PHE A 22 7.21 -0.31 8.36
CA PHE A 22 6.08 -0.40 7.42
C PHE A 22 6.47 -0.99 6.07
N TRP A 23 7.47 -0.40 5.40
CA TRP A 23 7.85 -0.84 4.06
C TRP A 23 8.46 -2.24 4.05
N ALA A 24 9.22 -2.58 5.09
CA ALA A 24 9.77 -3.91 5.23
C ALA A 24 8.66 -4.95 5.47
N ALA A 25 7.65 -4.64 6.29
CA ALA A 25 6.49 -5.50 6.49
C ALA A 25 5.75 -5.79 5.18
N CYS A 26 5.40 -4.77 4.40
CA CYS A 26 4.72 -4.96 3.11
C CYS A 26 5.55 -5.73 2.08
N LEU A 27 6.86 -5.50 2.02
CA LEU A 27 7.73 -6.15 1.04
C LEU A 27 8.05 -7.60 1.42
N LEU A 28 8.15 -7.90 2.72
CA LEU A 28 8.37 -9.26 3.21
C LEU A 28 7.22 -10.18 2.82
N GLU A 29 5.98 -9.72 2.89
CA GLU A 29 4.80 -10.47 2.44
C GLU A 29 4.87 -10.88 0.96
N LEU A 30 5.46 -10.03 0.12
CA LEU A 30 5.67 -10.30 -1.31
C LEU A 30 6.88 -11.19 -1.58
N CYS A 31 7.80 -11.30 -0.63
CA CYS A 31 8.97 -12.16 -0.75
C CYS A 31 8.54 -13.59 -0.41
N GLY A 32 8.20 -14.38 -1.44
CA GLY A 32 8.03 -15.82 -1.26
C GLY A 32 9.28 -16.44 -0.62
N GLY A 33 9.07 -17.40 0.28
CA GLY A 33 10.17 -18.20 0.82
C GLY A 33 10.71 -19.13 -0.27
N ASP A 34 12.02 -19.09 -0.50
CA ASP A 34 12.75 -20.05 -1.32
C ASP A 34 13.73 -20.80 -0.40
N GLU A 35 13.62 -22.13 -0.34
CA GLU A 35 14.47 -22.98 0.49
C GLU A 35 15.97 -22.78 0.19
N GLU A 36 16.32 -22.39 -1.04
CA GLU A 36 17.72 -22.16 -1.45
C GLU A 36 18.26 -20.77 -1.08
N ARG A 37 17.40 -19.76 -1.02
CA ARG A 37 17.81 -18.36 -0.74
C ARG A 37 17.69 -17.97 0.74
N GLY A 38 17.10 -18.86 1.55
CA GLY A 38 16.78 -18.60 2.94
C GLY A 38 15.50 -17.77 3.07
N ALA A 39 14.86 -17.88 4.24
CA ALA A 39 13.65 -17.12 4.53
C ALA A 39 13.97 -15.61 4.52
N PRO A 40 13.19 -14.80 3.78
CA PRO A 40 13.38 -13.35 3.79
C PRO A 40 13.15 -12.82 5.21
N GLY A 41 13.94 -11.82 5.61
CA GLY A 41 13.87 -11.25 6.95
C GLY A 41 14.05 -9.73 6.95
N PRO A 42 13.66 -9.04 8.04
CA PRO A 42 13.71 -7.58 8.16
C PRO A 42 15.04 -6.94 7.74
N GLY A 43 16.16 -7.61 8.05
CA GLY A 43 17.50 -7.14 7.72
C GLY A 43 17.79 -7.00 6.22
N TRP A 44 17.07 -7.70 5.34
CA TRP A 44 17.20 -7.53 3.88
C TRP A 44 16.79 -6.13 3.42
N PHE A 45 15.91 -5.48 4.18
CA PHE A 45 15.41 -4.13 3.94
C PHE A 45 16.07 -3.08 4.86
N GLY A 46 17.07 -3.49 5.66
CA GLY A 46 17.70 -2.62 6.65
C GLY A 46 16.78 -2.22 7.80
N ALA A 47 15.69 -2.95 8.03
CA ALA A 47 14.73 -2.69 9.09
C ALA A 47 15.05 -3.49 10.35
N ASP A 48 14.75 -2.92 11.51
CA ASP A 48 14.79 -3.64 12.78
C ASP A 48 13.60 -4.60 12.87
N ARG A 49 13.82 -5.75 13.50
CA ARG A 49 12.77 -6.77 13.64
C ARG A 49 11.60 -6.28 14.50
N CYS A 50 11.88 -5.58 15.59
CA CYS A 50 10.84 -5.07 16.49
C CYS A 50 9.96 -4.04 15.78
N ASP A 51 10.56 -3.18 14.95
CA ASP A 51 9.82 -2.21 14.15
C ASP A 51 8.93 -2.89 13.10
N VAL A 52 9.41 -3.97 12.47
CA VAL A 52 8.61 -4.77 11.52
C VAL A 52 7.48 -5.50 12.22
N ASP A 53 7.74 -6.13 13.36
CA ASP A 53 6.72 -6.85 14.14
C ASP A 53 5.61 -5.89 14.59
N ALA A 54 5.96 -4.68 15.06
CA ALA A 54 4.99 -3.65 15.42
C ALA A 54 4.19 -3.12 14.22
N ALA A 55 4.83 -2.98 13.05
CA ALA A 55 4.13 -2.59 11.83
C ALA A 55 3.16 -3.67 11.34
N LEU A 56 3.55 -4.95 11.42
CA LEU A 56 2.69 -6.09 11.08
C LEU A 56 1.46 -6.14 12.00
N GLU A 57 1.65 -6.02 13.31
CA GLU A 57 0.56 -6.00 14.28
C GLU A 57 -0.46 -4.88 13.97
N ALA A 58 0.03 -3.68 13.63
CA ALA A 58 -0.82 -2.56 13.25
C ALA A 58 -1.51 -2.76 11.89
N LEU A 59 -0.85 -3.43 10.94
CA LEU A 59 -1.38 -3.70 9.60
C LEU A 59 -2.42 -4.82 9.60
N SER A 60 -2.33 -5.78 10.53
CA SER A 60 -3.19 -6.98 10.59
C SER A 60 -4.33 -6.87 11.60
N ASP A 61 -4.64 -5.67 12.10
CA ASP A 61 -5.75 -5.46 13.06
C ASP A 61 -7.10 -5.79 12.40
N GLU A 62 -7.77 -6.83 12.89
CA GLU A 62 -9.04 -7.32 12.34
C GLU A 62 -10.18 -6.28 12.45
N GLU A 63 -10.12 -5.39 13.44
CA GLU A 63 -11.11 -4.33 13.65
C GLU A 63 -10.81 -3.09 12.79
N ARG A 64 -9.68 -3.06 12.08
CA ARG A 64 -9.20 -1.88 11.36
C ARG A 64 -8.57 -2.28 10.05
N TRP A 65 -9.29 -2.08 8.95
CA TRP A 65 -8.79 -2.38 7.62
C TRP A 65 -8.16 -1.11 7.03
N PRO A 66 -6.82 -0.97 7.06
CA PRO A 66 -6.18 0.25 6.59
C PRO A 66 -6.37 0.38 5.08
N ALA A 67 -6.74 1.57 4.62
CA ALA A 67 -6.62 1.90 3.20
C ALA A 67 -5.74 3.12 2.93
N PHE A 68 -4.93 2.97 1.90
CA PHE A 68 -3.93 3.93 1.46
C PHE A 68 -4.34 4.53 0.13
N ARG A 69 -4.40 5.85 0.04
CA ARG A 69 -4.75 6.57 -1.18
C ARG A 69 -3.54 7.16 -1.86
N VAL A 70 -3.51 7.07 -3.19
CA VAL A 70 -2.45 7.70 -4.00
C VAL A 70 -3.05 8.59 -5.10
N PRO A 71 -3.56 9.79 -4.78
CA PRO A 71 -4.18 10.65 -5.78
C PRO A 71 -3.21 10.98 -6.92
N PHE A 72 -3.67 10.83 -8.17
CA PHE A 72 -2.91 11.22 -9.37
C PHE A 72 -3.77 12.05 -10.33
N ALA A 73 -3.28 12.25 -11.55
CA ALA A 73 -3.89 13.16 -12.52
C ALA A 73 -5.37 12.84 -12.80
N TYR A 74 -6.13 13.89 -13.13
CA TYR A 74 -7.53 13.81 -13.56
C TYR A 74 -8.50 13.19 -12.55
N GLY A 75 -8.23 13.32 -11.24
CA GLY A 75 -9.16 12.90 -10.19
C GLY A 75 -9.17 11.40 -9.90
N HIS A 76 -8.36 10.61 -10.61
CA HIS A 76 -8.20 9.20 -10.32
C HIS A 76 -7.34 8.99 -9.06
N THR A 77 -7.73 8.01 -8.26
CA THR A 77 -7.02 7.65 -7.02
C THR A 77 -6.99 6.13 -6.87
N PRO A 78 -5.83 5.47 -6.94
CA PRO A 78 -5.67 4.11 -6.53
C PRO A 78 -5.83 4.05 -5.01
N VAL A 79 -6.50 3.00 -4.58
CA VAL A 79 -6.73 2.71 -3.17
C VAL A 79 -6.27 1.29 -2.93
N VAL A 80 -5.37 1.12 -1.96
CA VAL A 80 -4.88 -0.18 -1.50
C VAL A 80 -5.52 -0.43 -0.13
N VAL A 81 -6.20 -1.55 0.04
CA VAL A 81 -6.90 -1.93 1.28
C VAL A 81 -6.25 -3.20 1.84
N GLY A 82 -5.76 -3.13 3.08
CA GLY A 82 -5.41 -4.31 3.86
C GLY A 82 -6.69 -4.94 4.41
N ARG A 83 -7.14 -6.03 3.78
CA ARG A 83 -8.31 -6.79 4.17
C ARG A 83 -7.91 -7.76 5.27
N ASN A 84 -8.25 -7.46 6.52
CA ASN A 84 -7.86 -8.25 7.69
C ASN A 84 -9.01 -9.15 8.16
N HIS A 85 -9.65 -9.88 7.25
CA HIS A 85 -10.67 -10.85 7.64
C HIS A 85 -9.98 -12.13 8.17
N PRO A 86 -10.37 -12.69 9.34
CA PRO A 86 -9.66 -13.81 9.97
C PRO A 86 -9.51 -15.05 9.07
N GLU A 87 -10.54 -15.32 8.27
CA GLU A 87 -10.59 -16.47 7.36
C GLU A 87 -10.07 -16.17 5.94
N ASP A 88 -9.87 -14.88 5.61
CA ASP A 88 -9.64 -14.46 4.24
C ASP A 88 -8.91 -13.10 4.22
N ALA A 89 -7.69 -13.10 4.76
CA ALA A 89 -6.83 -11.92 4.78
C ALA A 89 -6.13 -11.73 3.43
N GLY A 90 -5.93 -10.49 3.03
CA GLY A 90 -5.20 -10.17 1.81
C GLY A 90 -5.16 -8.66 1.53
N THR A 91 -4.70 -8.28 0.34
CA THR A 91 -4.68 -6.88 -0.07
C THR A 91 -5.50 -6.67 -1.33
N ASP A 92 -6.49 -5.78 -1.26
CA ASP A 92 -7.28 -5.40 -2.43
C ASP A 92 -6.84 -4.04 -2.98
N CYS A 93 -6.72 -3.93 -4.30
CA CYS A 93 -6.34 -2.72 -5.00
C CYS A 93 -7.47 -2.28 -5.94
N PHE A 94 -7.84 -1.01 -5.84
CA PHE A 94 -8.88 -0.38 -6.65
C PHE A 94 -8.41 0.93 -7.26
N VAL A 95 -9.17 1.46 -8.23
CA VAL A 95 -9.14 2.87 -8.64
C VAL A 95 -10.52 3.46 -8.39
N VAL A 96 -10.56 4.62 -7.73
CA VAL A 96 -11.76 5.44 -7.57
C VAL A 96 -11.64 6.72 -8.38
N HIS A 97 -12.77 7.26 -8.81
CA HIS A 97 -12.89 8.55 -9.47
C HIS A 97 -14.21 9.21 -9.03
N PRO A 98 -14.24 10.52 -8.71
CA PRO A 98 -15.44 11.18 -8.17
C PRO A 98 -16.68 11.12 -9.07
N GLU A 99 -16.48 11.00 -10.39
CA GLU A 99 -17.57 10.90 -11.36
C GLU A 99 -17.98 9.45 -11.69
N TRP A 100 -17.39 8.45 -11.03
CA TRP A 100 -17.74 7.05 -11.25
C TRP A 100 -18.70 6.55 -10.18
N ASP A 101 -19.77 5.89 -10.61
CA ASP A 101 -20.75 5.23 -9.71
C ASP A 101 -20.19 3.93 -9.07
N ARG A 102 -19.00 3.49 -9.49
CA ARG A 102 -18.33 2.29 -8.98
C ARG A 102 -16.82 2.41 -9.06
N HIS A 103 -16.12 1.69 -8.17
CA HIS A 103 -14.68 1.55 -8.26
C HIS A 103 -14.26 0.61 -9.40
N GLY A 104 -13.08 0.85 -9.98
CA GLY A 104 -12.41 -0.06 -10.89
C GLY A 104 -11.50 -1.02 -10.12
N PHE A 105 -11.60 -2.31 -10.37
CA PHE A 105 -10.76 -3.33 -9.73
C PHE A 105 -9.40 -3.44 -10.42
N LEU A 106 -8.30 -3.48 -9.63
CA LEU A 106 -6.94 -3.57 -10.15
C LEU A 106 -6.23 -4.89 -9.82
N ALA A 107 -6.31 -5.31 -8.56
CA ALA A 107 -5.59 -6.46 -8.01
C ALA A 107 -6.28 -6.96 -6.75
N THR A 108 -6.31 -8.26 -6.54
CA THR A 108 -6.27 -8.83 -5.19
C THR A 108 -4.93 -9.56 -5.07
N LEU A 109 -4.21 -9.25 -4.00
CA LEU A 109 -2.97 -9.89 -3.61
C LEU A 109 -3.33 -10.81 -2.44
N ASP A 110 -3.78 -12.00 -2.82
CA ASP A 110 -3.91 -13.17 -1.97
C ASP A 110 -3.28 -14.35 -2.73
N GLY A 111 -3.18 -15.53 -2.11
CA GLY A 111 -2.42 -16.68 -2.64
C GLY A 111 -2.71 -17.12 -4.10
N HIS A 112 -3.74 -16.57 -4.77
CA HIS A 112 -3.98 -16.71 -6.21
C HIS A 112 -4.05 -15.34 -6.90
N HIS A 113 -2.89 -14.75 -7.21
CA HIS A 113 -2.80 -13.50 -7.97
C HIS A 113 -3.60 -13.58 -9.29
N ALA A 114 -4.76 -12.91 -9.34
CA ALA A 114 -5.58 -12.85 -10.54
C ALA A 114 -6.00 -11.41 -10.78
N CYS A 115 -5.42 -10.74 -11.79
CA CYS A 115 -5.88 -9.40 -12.17
C CYS A 115 -5.33 -8.82 -13.48
N PRO A 116 -5.97 -7.76 -14.04
CA PRO A 116 -5.43 -7.02 -15.16
C PRO A 116 -4.18 -6.20 -14.78
N GLY A 117 -4.03 -5.87 -13.49
CA GLY A 117 -2.88 -5.14 -12.96
C GLY A 117 -2.75 -3.73 -13.55
N LEU A 118 -1.57 -3.13 -13.33
CA LEU A 118 -1.19 -1.88 -13.97
C LEU A 118 0.00 -2.14 -14.89
N ALA A 119 -0.02 -1.57 -16.09
CA ALA A 119 1.15 -1.57 -16.94
C ALA A 119 2.27 -0.75 -16.28
N ARG A 120 3.54 -1.10 -16.53
CA ARG A 120 4.70 -0.37 -15.98
C ARG A 120 4.63 1.15 -16.20
N ARG A 121 4.11 1.58 -17.35
CA ARG A 121 3.90 3.01 -17.68
C ARG A 121 2.91 3.69 -16.73
N GLU A 122 1.83 3.01 -16.33
CA GLU A 122 0.80 3.51 -15.42
C GLU A 122 1.37 3.60 -14.00
N LEU A 123 2.08 2.56 -13.54
CA LEU A 123 2.80 2.59 -12.26
C LEU A 123 3.80 3.75 -12.18
N THR A 124 4.57 3.96 -13.24
CA THR A 124 5.58 5.03 -13.30
C THR A 124 4.91 6.41 -13.31
N HIS A 125 3.77 6.54 -13.99
CA HIS A 125 2.98 7.76 -13.99
C HIS A 125 2.43 8.07 -12.59
N ILE A 126 1.85 7.08 -11.90
CA ILE A 126 1.32 7.23 -10.53
C ILE A 126 2.45 7.57 -9.55
N ALA A 127 3.57 6.84 -9.60
CA ALA A 127 4.72 7.10 -8.71
C ALA A 127 5.38 8.46 -8.95
N GLY A 128 5.34 8.97 -10.19
CA GLY A 128 5.81 10.30 -10.55
C GLY A 128 4.81 11.42 -10.25
N ALA A 129 3.55 11.08 -9.99
CA ALA A 129 2.52 12.05 -9.67
C ALA A 129 2.85 12.69 -8.31
N ARG A 130 2.80 14.02 -8.27
CA ARG A 130 2.73 14.71 -6.98
C ARG A 130 1.27 14.68 -6.55
N PRO A 131 0.95 14.34 -5.29
CA PRO A 131 -0.40 14.50 -4.80
C PRO A 131 -0.83 15.93 -5.10
N ALA A 132 -1.99 16.09 -5.75
CA ALA A 132 -2.52 17.39 -6.09
C ALA A 132 -2.50 18.25 -4.83
N GLN A 133 -1.79 19.39 -4.88
CA GLN A 133 -1.81 20.33 -3.76
C GLN A 133 -3.22 20.90 -3.67
N GLY A 134 -4.03 20.31 -2.80
CA GLY A 134 -5.47 20.54 -2.77
C GLY A 134 -6.15 20.01 -1.51
N ILE A 135 -5.43 19.91 -0.40
CA ILE A 135 -5.97 20.08 0.96
C ILE A 135 -4.86 20.82 1.70
N SER A 136 -5.04 22.12 1.98
CA SER A 136 -3.97 22.96 2.52
C SER A 136 -3.44 22.47 3.87
N ARG A 137 -2.10 22.37 3.88
CA ARG A 137 -1.13 22.07 4.95
C ARG A 137 -1.21 22.92 6.22
N GLU A 138 -0.65 22.34 7.28
CA GLU A 138 0.32 22.97 8.19
C GLU A 138 1.44 21.95 8.49
N HIS A 139 2.56 22.01 7.78
CA HIS A 139 3.87 22.60 8.14
C HIS A 139 4.85 21.59 8.76
N GLY A 140 5.92 21.29 8.02
CA GLY A 140 7.03 20.41 8.43
C GLY A 140 7.86 20.03 7.20
N ASP A 141 9.09 20.54 7.13
CA ASP A 141 9.98 20.54 5.98
C ASP A 141 10.66 19.17 5.71
N ARG A 142 11.07 18.97 4.44
CA ARG A 142 11.61 17.80 3.70
C ARG A 142 12.83 17.03 4.30
N PRO A 143 13.39 15.95 3.65
CA PRO A 143 13.12 15.37 2.29
C PRO A 143 12.98 13.82 2.23
N ALA A 144 12.16 13.22 1.37
CA ALA A 144 12.40 12.98 -0.07
C ALA A 144 13.83 12.47 -0.43
N GLY A 145 14.28 11.35 0.16
CA GLY A 145 15.58 10.73 -0.15
C GLY A 145 15.56 9.28 -0.65
N ALA A 146 14.59 8.45 -0.28
CA ALA A 146 14.73 6.99 -0.43
C ALA A 146 14.39 6.43 -1.83
N LEU A 147 13.50 7.08 -2.59
CA LEU A 147 12.99 6.52 -3.86
C LEU A 147 13.89 6.72 -5.10
N ARG A 148 14.99 7.48 -5.00
CA ARG A 148 15.90 7.71 -6.15
C ARG A 148 16.97 6.63 -6.32
N ALA A 149 17.19 5.77 -5.32
CA ALA A 149 18.26 4.77 -5.37
C ALA A 149 17.90 3.52 -6.19
N TRP A 150 16.62 3.26 -6.46
CA TRP A 150 16.17 2.03 -7.14
C TRP A 150 16.03 2.15 -8.67
N ALA A 151 16.13 3.36 -9.23
CA ALA A 151 15.97 3.55 -10.68
C ALA A 151 17.30 3.50 -11.47
N ALA A 152 18.42 3.20 -10.81
CA ALA A 152 19.77 3.24 -11.40
C ALA A 152 20.57 1.93 -11.24
N ALA A 153 19.91 0.82 -10.89
CA ALA A 153 20.52 -0.51 -10.82
C ALA A 153 19.91 -1.44 -11.85
#